data_AF-A0A1F8TS10-F1
#
_entry.id   AF-A0A1F8TS10-F1
#
_cell.length_a   1.000
_cell.length_b   1.000
_cell.length_c   1.000
_cell.angle_alpha   90.00
_cell.angle_beta   90.00
_cell.angle_gamma   90.00
#
_symmetry.space_group_name_H-M   'P 1'
#
loop_
_entity.id
_entity.type
_entity.pdbx_description
1 polymer ?
#
loop_
_entity_poly.entity_id
_entity_poly.type
_entity_poly.pdbx_seq_one_letter_code
_entity_poly.pdbx_strand_id
1 'polypeptide(L)'
;MNKLKWWLRVVGVFYLLLTALNLSALFLGGGQMFADTLPAPMNTDVLAVRAFGDAWMVFVFELGVLGAMALVASREPAKNRIMAWVIIWAEVFRGIVGDVIWITRGYDAASYAIFIVIHLAIVVTGVMFVRQARAE
;
A
#
# COMPACT_ATOMS: atom_id res chain seq x y z
N MET A 1 21.88 -15.13 5.05
CA MET A 1 21.16 -14.23 4.11
C MET A 1 20.55 -13.08 4.90
N ASN A 2 20.79 -11.83 4.49
CA ASN A 2 20.25 -10.66 5.19
C ASN A 2 18.72 -10.62 5.02
N LYS A 3 17.97 -10.85 6.11
CA LYS A 3 16.49 -10.90 6.09
C LYS A 3 15.87 -9.59 5.64
N LEU A 4 16.45 -8.46 6.03
CA LEU A 4 15.99 -7.13 5.63
C LEU A 4 16.12 -6.91 4.12
N LYS A 5 17.19 -7.44 3.50
CA LYS A 5 17.36 -7.42 2.03
C LYS A 5 16.17 -8.08 1.33
N TRP A 6 15.81 -9.28 1.77
CA TRP A 6 14.73 -10.03 1.15
C TRP A 6 13.37 -9.41 1.44
N TRP A 7 13.17 -8.89 2.65
CA TRP A 7 11.95 -8.16 2.98
C TRP A 7 11.74 -6.95 2.06
N LEU A 8 12.77 -6.11 1.88
CA LEU A 8 12.71 -4.96 0.95
C LEU A 8 12.42 -5.40 -0.49
N ARG A 9 12.95 -6.56 -0.93
CA ARG A 9 12.66 -7.11 -2.26
C ARG A 9 11.24 -7.59 -2.41
N VAL A 10 10.76 -8.40 -1.47
CA VAL A 10 9.42 -8.99 -1.52
C VAL A 10 8.37 -7.89 -1.44
N VAL A 11 8.49 -6.98 -0.47
CA VAL A 11 7.56 -5.84 -0.33
C VAL A 11 7.67 -4.91 -1.54
N GLY A 12 8.88 -4.63 -2.01
CA GLY A 12 9.10 -3.79 -3.19
C GLY A 12 8.44 -4.37 -4.46
N VAL A 13 8.65 -5.66 -4.75
CA VAL A 13 7.99 -6.34 -5.86
C VAL A 13 6.48 -6.35 -5.67
N PHE A 14 5.99 -6.66 -4.47
CA PHE A 14 4.56 -6.67 -4.17
C PHE A 14 3.90 -5.31 -4.44
N TYR A 15 4.52 -4.20 -4.01
CA TYR A 15 4.01 -2.86 -4.28
C TYR A 15 4.05 -2.50 -5.77
N LEU A 16 5.09 -2.90 -6.50
CA LEU A 16 5.14 -2.68 -7.95
C LEU A 16 4.08 -3.51 -8.70
N LEU A 17 3.79 -4.72 -8.24
CA LEU A 17 2.69 -5.53 -8.77
C LEU A 17 1.34 -4.88 -8.48
N LEU A 18 1.10 -4.42 -7.25
CA LEU A 18 -0.12 -3.67 -6.92
C LEU A 18 -0.25 -2.40 -7.77
N THR A 19 0.86 -1.69 -7.98
CA THR A 19 0.90 -0.51 -8.86
C THR A 19 0.47 -0.90 -10.27
N ALA A 20 1.09 -1.91 -10.88
CA ALA A 20 0.76 -2.36 -12.22
C ALA A 20 -0.72 -2.79 -12.36
N LEU A 21 -1.23 -3.55 -11.39
CA LEU A 21 -2.63 -4.00 -11.36
C LEU A 21 -3.63 -2.86 -11.19
N ASN A 22 -3.26 -1.78 -10.49
CA ASN A 22 -4.16 -0.64 -10.30
C ASN A 22 -4.01 0.42 -11.41
N LEU A 23 -2.89 0.48 -12.13
CA LEU A 23 -2.78 1.31 -13.33
C LEU A 23 -3.76 0.83 -14.40
N SER A 24 -3.96 -0.49 -14.55
CA SER A 24 -5.00 -0.99 -15.46
C SER A 24 -6.40 -0.55 -15.02
N ALA A 25 -6.71 -0.56 -13.72
CA ALA A 25 -7.96 -0.04 -13.19
C ALA A 25 -8.16 1.45 -13.53
N LEU A 26 -7.13 2.28 -13.32
CA LEU A 26 -7.18 3.72 -13.59
C LEU A 26 -7.36 4.07 -15.07
N PHE A 27 -6.68 3.35 -15.97
CA PHE A 27 -6.67 3.70 -17.40
C PHE A 27 -7.64 2.88 -18.26
N LEU A 28 -8.05 1.69 -17.80
CA LEU A 28 -8.88 0.75 -18.58
C LEU A 28 -10.20 0.38 -17.89
N GLY A 29 -10.30 0.51 -16.56
CA GLY A 29 -11.48 0.11 -15.78
C GLY A 29 -12.67 1.08 -15.87
N GLY A 30 -12.43 2.34 -16.24
CA GLY A 30 -13.46 3.38 -16.31
C GLY A 30 -14.04 3.79 -14.95
N GLY A 31 -14.98 4.73 -14.94
CA GLY A 31 -15.56 5.27 -13.70
C GLY A 31 -16.44 4.27 -12.93
N GLN A 32 -17.05 3.30 -13.63
CA GLN A 32 -17.97 2.33 -13.00
C GLN A 32 -17.27 1.45 -11.96
N MET A 33 -16.03 1.03 -12.23
CA MET A 33 -15.26 0.21 -11.28
C MET A 33 -15.09 0.91 -9.92
N PHE A 34 -14.85 2.23 -9.94
CA PHE A 34 -14.76 3.02 -8.71
C PHE A 34 -16.12 3.26 -8.06
N ALA A 35 -17.16 3.46 -8.87
CA ALA A 35 -18.54 3.57 -8.39
C ALA A 35 -18.96 2.31 -7.60
N ASP A 36 -18.62 1.12 -8.09
CA ASP A 36 -18.96 -0.15 -7.45
C ASP A 36 -18.30 -0.35 -6.07
N THR A 37 -17.21 0.39 -5.80
CA THR A 37 -16.48 0.33 -4.52
C THR A 37 -17.01 1.35 -3.50
N LEU A 38 -17.70 2.39 -3.96
CA LEU A 38 -18.22 3.45 -3.10
C LEU A 38 -19.51 2.99 -2.38
N PRO A 39 -19.71 3.39 -1.11
CA PRO A 39 -20.99 3.13 -0.45
C PRO A 39 -22.08 4.06 -0.97
N ALA A 40 -23.34 3.60 -0.91
CA ALA A 40 -24.48 4.42 -1.29
C ALA A 40 -24.67 5.61 -0.32
N PRO A 41 -25.08 6.80 -0.81
CA PRO A 41 -25.43 7.11 -2.20
C PRO A 41 -24.25 7.56 -3.08
N MET A 42 -23.02 7.62 -2.55
CA MET A 42 -21.85 8.17 -3.25
C MET A 42 -21.49 7.42 -4.53
N ASN A 43 -21.84 6.14 -4.63
CA ASN A 43 -21.68 5.32 -5.84
C ASN A 43 -22.45 5.84 -7.06
N THR A 44 -23.43 6.72 -6.90
CA THR A 44 -24.20 7.31 -8.01
C THR A 44 -23.81 8.76 -8.31
N ASP A 45 -22.99 9.38 -7.46
CA ASP A 45 -22.54 10.76 -7.63
C ASP A 45 -21.25 10.80 -8.48
N VAL A 46 -21.34 11.39 -9.67
CA VAL A 46 -20.23 11.51 -10.63
C VAL A 46 -19.02 12.24 -10.03
N LEU A 47 -19.24 13.27 -9.18
CA LEU A 47 -18.15 14.00 -8.55
C LEU A 47 -17.48 13.18 -7.46
N ALA A 48 -18.25 12.39 -6.70
CA ALA A 48 -17.70 11.49 -5.69
C ALA A 48 -16.85 10.38 -6.35
N VAL A 49 -17.35 9.76 -7.43
CA VAL A 49 -16.60 8.74 -8.20
C VAL A 49 -15.31 9.31 -8.76
N ARG A 50 -15.36 10.53 -9.31
CA ARG A 50 -14.16 11.20 -9.86
C ARG A 50 -13.14 11.54 -8.76
N ALA A 51 -13.59 12.14 -7.66
CA ALA A 51 -12.71 12.49 -6.55
C ALA A 51 -12.05 11.24 -5.93
N PHE A 52 -12.78 10.13 -5.87
CA PHE A 52 -12.26 8.85 -5.46
C PHE A 52 -11.18 8.32 -6.40
N GLY A 53 -11.43 8.35 -7.71
CA GLY A 53 -10.45 7.96 -8.73
C GLY A 53 -9.18 8.81 -8.69
N ASP A 54 -9.31 10.12 -8.52
CA ASP A 54 -8.18 11.05 -8.40
C ASP A 54 -7.33 10.75 -7.15
N ALA A 55 -7.98 10.47 -6.01
CA ALA A 55 -7.30 10.05 -4.79
C ALA A 55 -6.62 8.67 -4.94
N TRP A 56 -7.30 7.73 -5.62
CA TRP A 56 -6.75 6.40 -5.91
C TRP A 56 -5.50 6.48 -6.78
N MET A 57 -5.48 7.38 -7.77
CA MET A 57 -4.30 7.62 -8.62
C MET A 57 -3.07 8.01 -7.80
N VAL A 58 -3.21 8.93 -6.84
CA VAL A 58 -2.11 9.35 -5.96
C VAL A 58 -1.57 8.16 -5.16
N PHE A 59 -2.48 7.33 -4.62
CA PHE A 59 -2.11 6.12 -3.89
C PHE A 59 -1.32 5.13 -4.76
N VAL A 60 -1.76 4.90 -6.00
CA VAL A 60 -1.09 3.99 -6.95
C VAL A 60 0.33 4.45 -7.27
N PHE A 61 0.53 5.75 -7.52
CA PHE A 61 1.86 6.28 -7.80
C PHE A 61 2.77 6.26 -6.56
N GLU A 62 2.23 6.53 -5.38
CA GLU A 62 2.98 6.41 -4.13
C GLU A 62 3.47 4.97 -3.92
N LEU A 63 2.61 3.96 -4.12
CA LEU A 63 3.03 2.55 -4.08
C LEU A 63 4.14 2.25 -5.09
N GLY A 64 4.04 2.79 -6.29
CA GLY A 64 5.06 2.61 -7.34
C GLY A 64 6.42 3.15 -6.90
N VAL A 65 6.43 4.37 -6.33
CA VAL A 65 7.65 5.00 -5.81
C VAL A 65 8.22 4.21 -4.64
N LEU A 66 7.39 3.85 -3.65
CA LEU A 66 7.82 3.07 -2.49
C LEU A 66 8.38 1.70 -2.92
N GLY A 67 7.71 1.04 -3.86
CA GLY A 67 8.12 -0.24 -4.41
C GLY A 67 9.49 -0.17 -5.10
N ALA A 68 9.65 0.80 -6.01
CA ALA A 68 10.92 1.01 -6.71
C ALA A 68 12.06 1.35 -5.74
N MET A 69 11.82 2.26 -4.80
CA MET A 69 12.82 2.67 -3.81
C MET A 69 13.18 1.55 -2.83
N ALA A 70 12.24 0.66 -2.50
CA ALA A 70 12.53 -0.54 -1.72
C ALA A 70 13.50 -1.48 -2.46
N LEU A 71 13.33 -1.67 -3.77
CA LEU A 71 14.25 -2.48 -4.58
C LEU A 71 15.65 -1.85 -4.65
N VAL A 72 15.74 -0.53 -4.78
CA VAL A 72 17.02 0.20 -4.72
C VAL A 72 17.68 0.01 -3.35
N ALA A 73 16.94 0.28 -2.27
CA ALA A 73 17.40 0.13 -0.88
C ALA A 73 17.87 -1.30 -0.57
N SER A 74 17.29 -2.31 -1.21
CA SER A 74 17.66 -3.72 -1.02
C SER A 74 19.10 -4.05 -1.47
N ARG A 75 19.75 -3.18 -2.26
CA ARG A 75 21.15 -3.37 -2.68
C ARG A 75 22.10 -3.23 -1.48
N GLU A 76 21.85 -2.25 -0.62
CA GLU A 76 22.64 -1.97 0.60
C GLU A 76 21.71 -1.79 1.82
N PRO A 77 21.04 -2.87 2.28
CA PRO A 77 19.96 -2.80 3.27
C PRO A 77 20.40 -2.25 4.63
N ALA A 78 21.66 -2.46 5.02
CA ALA A 78 22.20 -1.97 6.29
C ALA A 78 22.31 -0.44 6.33
N LYS A 79 22.64 0.20 5.20
CA LYS A 79 22.70 1.67 5.07
C LYS A 79 21.32 2.29 4.85
N ASN A 80 20.38 1.52 4.30
CA ASN A 80 19.05 1.99 3.89
C ASN A 80 17.92 1.52 4.82
N ARG A 81 18.20 1.30 6.12
CA ARG A 81 17.18 0.89 7.10
C ARG A 81 16.01 1.85 7.21
N ILE A 82 16.25 3.14 6.93
CA ILE A 82 15.20 4.16 6.94
C ILE A 82 14.11 3.84 5.92
N MET A 83 14.44 3.22 4.78
CA MET A 83 13.42 2.84 3.78
C MET A 83 12.41 1.85 4.36
N ALA A 84 12.86 0.92 5.20
CA ALA A 84 11.95 -0.01 5.87
C ALA A 84 11.05 0.71 6.88
N TRP A 85 11.56 1.70 7.61
CA TRP A 85 10.73 2.53 8.49
C TRP A 85 9.72 3.37 7.74
N VAL A 86 10.09 3.94 6.57
CA VAL A 86 9.15 4.66 5.70
C VAL A 86 7.99 3.75 5.29
N ILE A 87 8.29 2.53 4.85
CA ILE A 87 7.27 1.54 4.50
C ILE A 87 6.42 1.17 5.72
N ILE A 88 7.04 0.87 6.86
CA ILE A 88 6.31 0.54 8.10
C ILE A 88 5.33 1.65 8.46
N TRP A 89 5.75 2.92 8.43
CA TRP A 89 4.87 4.03 8.76
C TRP A 89 3.79 4.27 7.70
N ALA A 90 4.10 4.09 6.42
CA ALA A 90 3.09 4.12 5.35
C ALA A 90 2.02 3.04 5.58
N GLU A 91 2.42 1.82 5.94
CA GLU A 91 1.49 0.72 6.22
C GLU A 91 0.66 0.96 7.49
N VAL A 92 1.22 1.60 8.52
CA VAL A 92 0.46 1.96 9.73
C VAL A 92 -0.58 3.04 9.44
N PHE A 93 -0.18 4.17 8.84
CA PHE A 93 -1.07 5.31 8.68
C PHE A 93 -1.98 5.19 7.46
N ARG A 94 -1.41 4.87 6.31
CA ARG A 94 -2.19 4.76 5.07
C ARG A 94 -2.88 3.41 4.96
N GLY A 95 -2.19 2.32 5.33
CA GLY A 95 -2.78 0.98 5.31
C GLY A 95 -3.80 0.81 6.44
N ILE A 96 -3.35 0.67 7.68
CA ILE A 96 -4.24 0.28 8.79
C ILE A 96 -5.19 1.39 9.20
N VAL A 97 -4.68 2.59 9.52
CA VAL A 97 -5.53 3.70 9.98
C VAL A 97 -6.47 4.16 8.86
N GLY A 98 -5.97 4.23 7.62
CA GLY A 98 -6.76 4.49 6.43
C GLY A 98 -7.91 3.50 6.29
N ASP A 99 -7.63 2.19 6.27
CA ASP A 99 -8.63 1.15 6.13
C ASP A 99 -9.71 1.23 7.23
N VAL A 100 -9.31 1.43 8.49
CA VAL A 100 -10.26 1.60 9.60
C VAL A 100 -11.18 2.81 9.36
N ILE A 101 -10.62 3.95 8.94
CA ILE A 101 -11.41 5.15 8.62
C ILE A 101 -12.41 4.84 7.49
N TRP A 102 -12.00 4.13 6.46
CA TRP A 102 -12.87 3.77 5.36
C TRP A 102 -14.01 2.85 5.80
N ILE A 103 -13.73 1.85 6.63
CA ILE A 103 -14.78 1.01 7.24
C ILE A 103 -15.79 1.88 8.01
N THR A 104 -15.32 2.84 8.83
CA THR A 104 -16.22 3.74 9.56
C THR A 104 -17.05 4.67 8.66
N ARG A 105 -16.64 4.85 7.40
CA ARG A 105 -17.35 5.63 6.38
C ARG A 105 -18.28 4.78 5.51
N GLY A 106 -18.46 3.51 5.84
CA GLY A 106 -19.42 2.61 5.19
C GLY A 106 -18.86 1.79 4.04
N TYR A 107 -17.55 1.78 3.81
CA TYR A 107 -16.92 0.89 2.83
C TYR A 107 -16.96 -0.58 3.29
N ASP A 108 -16.77 -1.51 2.36
CA ASP A 108 -16.88 -2.95 2.63
C ASP A 108 -15.90 -3.46 3.70
N ALA A 109 -16.42 -3.74 4.89
CA ALA A 109 -15.60 -4.12 6.05
C ALA A 109 -14.79 -5.41 5.82
N ALA A 110 -15.32 -6.37 5.06
CA ALA A 110 -14.65 -7.64 4.82
C ALA A 110 -13.39 -7.45 3.96
N SER A 111 -13.49 -6.70 2.86
CA SER A 111 -12.35 -6.41 1.98
C SER A 111 -11.26 -5.66 2.73
N TYR A 112 -11.60 -4.59 3.46
CA TYR A 112 -10.62 -3.81 4.21
C TYR A 112 -10.00 -4.59 5.38
N ALA A 113 -10.75 -5.49 6.04
CA ALA A 113 -10.18 -6.34 7.08
C ALA A 113 -9.07 -7.28 6.55
N ILE A 114 -9.22 -7.81 5.33
CA ILE A 114 -8.19 -8.63 4.68
C ILE A 114 -6.91 -7.81 4.45
N PHE A 115 -7.05 -6.57 3.95
CA PHE A 115 -5.90 -5.69 3.72
C PHE A 115 -5.22 -5.26 5.02
N ILE A 116 -5.96 -4.97 6.09
CA ILE A 116 -5.39 -4.72 7.42
C ILE A 116 -4.49 -5.87 7.88
N VAL A 117 -4.88 -7.13 7.65
CA VAL A 117 -4.04 -8.30 7.98
C VAL A 117 -2.75 -8.30 7.18
N ILE A 118 -2.81 -7.98 5.87
CA ILE A 118 -1.62 -7.86 5.02
C ILE A 118 -0.71 -6.74 5.53
N HIS A 119 -1.27 -5.57 5.85
CA HIS A 119 -0.53 -4.43 6.39
C HIS A 119 0.17 -4.78 7.70
N LEU A 120 -0.53 -5.45 8.63
CA LEU A 120 0.04 -5.93 9.88
C LEU A 120 1.20 -6.92 9.65
N ALA A 121 1.06 -7.83 8.70
CA ALA A 121 2.14 -8.76 8.36
C ALA A 121 3.39 -8.02 7.85
N ILE A 122 3.23 -7.02 6.98
CA ILE A 122 4.33 -6.19 6.48
C ILE A 122 4.97 -5.40 7.64
N VAL A 123 4.18 -4.75 8.48
CA VAL A 123 4.65 -3.97 9.64
C VAL A 123 5.43 -4.83 10.62
N VAL A 124 4.85 -5.95 11.07
CA VAL A 124 5.46 -6.83 12.08
C VAL A 124 6.77 -7.41 11.55
N THR A 125 6.77 -7.95 10.33
CA THR A 125 7.99 -8.52 9.74
C THR A 125 9.05 -7.45 9.47
N GLY A 126 8.65 -6.25 9.05
CA GLY A 126 9.54 -5.12 8.84
C GLY A 126 10.26 -4.71 10.13
N VAL A 127 9.50 -4.49 11.22
CA VAL A 127 10.06 -4.14 12.53
C VAL A 127 11.03 -5.23 13.02
N MET A 128 10.64 -6.50 12.89
CA MET A 128 11.49 -7.62 13.28
C MET A 128 12.82 -7.65 12.51
N PHE A 129 12.78 -7.49 11.18
CA PHE A 129 13.98 -7.61 10.36
C PHE A 129 14.87 -6.36 10.40
N VAL A 130 14.30 -5.17 10.59
CA VAL A 130 15.08 -3.95 10.85
C VAL A 130 15.84 -4.06 12.17
N ARG A 131 15.21 -4.59 13.23
CA ARG A 131 15.89 -4.79 14.53
C ARG A 131 16.98 -5.86 14.48
N GLN A 132 16.81 -6.88 13.63
CA GLN A 132 17.80 -7.95 13.43
C GLN A 132 18.97 -7.54 12.53
N ALA A 133 18.79 -6.52 11.68
CA ALA A 133 19.87 -5.93 10.91
C ALA A 133 20.80 -5.17 11.87
N ARG A 134 21.73 -5.87 12.51
CA ARG A 134 22.86 -5.23 13.21
C ARG A 134 23.75 -4.53 12.18
N ALA A 135 24.51 -3.53 12.63
CA ALA A 135 25.60 -2.98 11.81
C ALA A 135 26.60 -4.13 11.61
N GLU A 136 26.46 -4.84 10.48
CA GLU A 136 27.53 -5.66 9.92
C GLU A 136 28.68 -4.75 9.50
#